data_AF-A0A1F4XT77-F1
#
_entry.id   AF-A0A1F4XT77-F1
#
_cell.length_a   1.000
_cell.length_b   1.000
_cell.length_c   1.000
_cell.angle_alpha   90.00
_cell.angle_beta   90.00
_cell.angle_gamma   90.00
#
_symmetry.space_group_name_H-M   'P 1'
#
loop_
_entity.id
_entity.type
_entity.pdbx_description
1 polymer ?
#
loop_
_entity_poly.entity_id
_entity_poly.type
_entity_poly.pdbx_seq_one_letter_code
_entity_poly.pdbx_strand_id
1 'polypeptide(L)'
;MKKQTLLIGVIFGIAVLMSNCAKKSEQVLNQEAKKALEEKNYKEAVNIFDQLIRAYPKSPDAPKSYFNLGMVYFGNLNDQKKAEQVWERLVRKYPGFDLEKEFFACAQETQDQKDPQLAIKVYEEILNYFPASSNRDKASFLIGFVYSEQLKDYPKAKEAFEKFIKEYPQSDLKDDAEFMLQNLGREPELEKSK
;
A
#
# COMPACT_ATOMS: atom_id res chain seq x y z
N MET A 1 -2.96 -80.69 -19.66
CA MET A 1 -4.15 -80.04 -19.05
C MET A 1 -3.90 -79.75 -17.58
N LYS A 2 -3.64 -78.50 -17.21
CA LYS A 2 -3.95 -77.89 -15.91
C LYS A 2 -3.94 -76.38 -16.14
N LYS A 3 -5.04 -75.74 -15.76
CA LYS A 3 -5.49 -74.43 -16.23
C LYS A 3 -4.58 -73.31 -15.73
N GLN A 4 -4.14 -72.46 -16.65
CA GLN A 4 -3.74 -71.08 -16.37
C GLN A 4 -4.97 -70.34 -15.84
N THR A 5 -4.88 -69.78 -14.63
CA THR A 5 -5.80 -68.73 -14.20
C THR A 5 -4.98 -67.47 -14.01
N LEU A 6 -5.07 -66.65 -15.05
CA LEU A 6 -4.59 -65.28 -15.16
C LEU A 6 -5.27 -64.45 -14.06
N LEU A 7 -4.54 -64.02 -13.02
CA LEU A 7 -5.06 -62.99 -12.12
C LEU A 7 -4.87 -61.64 -12.81
N ILE A 8 -5.97 -61.16 -13.39
CA ILE A 8 -6.08 -59.84 -14.02
C ILE A 8 -5.86 -58.78 -12.93
N GLY A 9 -4.91 -57.89 -13.21
CA GLY A 9 -4.57 -56.77 -12.37
C GLY A 9 -5.75 -55.82 -12.18
N VAL A 10 -5.92 -55.37 -10.94
CA VAL A 10 -6.62 -54.13 -10.64
C VAL A 10 -5.68 -53.34 -9.73
N ILE A 11 -4.67 -52.73 -10.33
CA ILE A 11 -4.05 -51.55 -9.74
C ILE A 11 -5.13 -50.48 -9.87
N PHE A 12 -5.95 -50.35 -8.83
CA PHE A 12 -6.83 -49.21 -8.67
C PHE A 12 -5.92 -48.00 -8.55
N GLY A 13 -5.66 -47.36 -9.69
CA GLY A 13 -5.02 -46.07 -9.73
C GLY A 13 -5.84 -45.16 -8.84
N ILE A 14 -5.26 -44.76 -7.71
CA ILE A 14 -5.66 -43.53 -7.05
C ILE A 14 -5.27 -42.44 -8.05
N ALA A 15 -6.16 -42.19 -9.01
CA ALA A 15 -6.22 -40.92 -9.68
C ALA A 15 -6.57 -39.93 -8.58
N VAL A 16 -5.52 -39.43 -7.91
CA VAL A 16 -5.59 -38.15 -7.22
C VAL A 16 -5.96 -37.20 -8.33
N LEU A 17 -7.26 -36.93 -8.46
CA LEU A 17 -7.78 -35.77 -9.15
C LEU A 17 -7.26 -34.58 -8.36
N MET A 18 -5.96 -34.28 -8.55
CA MET A 18 -5.45 -32.95 -8.31
C MET A 18 -6.30 -32.12 -9.24
N SER A 19 -7.28 -31.46 -8.66
CA SER A 19 -8.11 -30.46 -9.32
C SER A 19 -7.13 -29.45 -9.89
N ASN A 20 -6.69 -29.70 -11.13
CA ASN A 20 -5.87 -28.79 -11.89
C ASN A 20 -6.86 -27.75 -12.42
N CYS A 21 -7.45 -27.00 -11.50
CA CYS A 21 -8.05 -25.73 -11.81
C CYS A 21 -6.88 -24.94 -12.42
N ALA A 22 -6.91 -24.77 -13.74
CA ALA A 22 -5.78 -24.25 -14.49
C ALA A 22 -5.31 -22.97 -13.80
N LYS A 23 -4.07 -22.99 -13.31
CA LYS A 23 -3.48 -21.85 -12.59
C LYS A 23 -3.54 -20.63 -13.51
N LYS A 24 -4.41 -19.67 -13.19
CA LYS A 24 -4.48 -18.38 -13.92
C LYS A 24 -3.10 -17.74 -13.91
N SER A 25 -2.69 -17.11 -15.01
CA SER A 25 -1.41 -16.42 -15.08
C SER A 25 -1.37 -15.24 -14.09
N GLU A 26 -0.16 -14.88 -13.66
CA GLU A 26 0.06 -13.74 -12.77
C GLU A 26 -0.51 -12.44 -13.34
N GLN A 27 -0.32 -12.21 -14.65
CA GLN A 27 -0.87 -11.05 -15.35
C GLN A 27 -2.40 -11.00 -15.28
N VAL A 28 -3.09 -12.14 -15.47
CA VAL A 28 -4.55 -12.20 -15.39
C VAL A 28 -5.01 -11.90 -13.97
N LEU A 29 -4.36 -12.48 -12.96
CA LEU A 29 -4.70 -12.20 -11.56
C LEU A 29 -4.46 -10.72 -11.20
N ASN A 30 -3.38 -10.10 -11.70
CA ASN A 30 -3.14 -8.67 -11.49
C ASN A 30 -4.25 -7.80 -12.11
N GLN A 31 -4.72 -8.15 -13.32
CA GLN A 31 -5.83 -7.45 -13.96
C GLN A 31 -7.15 -7.63 -13.19
N GLU A 32 -7.43 -8.86 -12.72
CA GLU A 32 -8.62 -9.14 -11.92
C GLU A 32 -8.57 -8.42 -10.57
N ALA A 33 -7.42 -8.37 -9.90
CA ALA A 33 -7.25 -7.64 -8.65
C ALA A 33 -7.54 -6.15 -8.85
N LYS A 34 -6.96 -5.54 -9.89
CA LYS A 34 -7.21 -4.14 -10.24
C LYS A 34 -8.69 -3.88 -10.50
N LYS A 35 -9.33 -4.72 -11.32
CA LYS A 35 -10.77 -4.61 -11.61
C LYS A 35 -11.60 -4.73 -10.32
N ALA A 36 -11.28 -5.68 -9.45
CA ALA A 36 -11.99 -5.85 -8.18
C ALA A 36 -11.86 -4.61 -7.27
N LEU A 37 -10.70 -3.92 -7.27
CA LEU A 37 -10.52 -2.65 -6.57
C LEU A 37 -11.37 -1.52 -7.17
N GLU A 38 -11.38 -1.39 -8.50
CA GLU A 38 -12.19 -0.39 -9.22
C GLU A 38 -13.69 -0.59 -8.96
N GLU A 39 -14.15 -1.84 -8.89
CA GLU A 39 -15.53 -2.22 -8.55
C GLU A 39 -15.81 -2.17 -7.04
N LYS A 40 -14.82 -1.77 -6.22
CA LYS A 40 -14.88 -1.74 -4.75
C LYS A 40 -15.21 -3.10 -4.12
N ASN A 41 -14.99 -4.19 -4.85
CA ASN A 41 -15.14 -5.55 -4.36
C ASN A 41 -13.87 -5.98 -3.61
N TYR A 42 -13.65 -5.35 -2.45
CA TYR A 42 -12.42 -5.52 -1.68
C TYR A 42 -12.21 -6.95 -1.17
N LYS A 43 -13.29 -7.68 -0.88
CA LYS A 43 -13.20 -9.09 -0.48
C LYS A 43 -12.63 -9.95 -1.60
N GLU A 44 -13.04 -9.68 -2.84
CA GLU A 44 -12.49 -10.39 -4.00
C GLU A 44 -11.04 -9.96 -4.29
N ALA A 45 -10.73 -8.66 -4.20
CA ALA A 45 -9.36 -8.18 -4.32
C ALA A 45 -8.42 -8.87 -3.31
N VAL A 46 -8.85 -9.02 -2.04
CA VAL A 46 -8.13 -9.79 -1.01
C VAL A 46 -7.88 -11.23 -1.45
N ASN A 47 -8.93 -11.93 -1.93
CA ASN A 47 -8.79 -13.32 -2.39
C ASN A 47 -7.77 -13.43 -3.53
N ILE A 48 -7.79 -12.48 -4.47
CA ILE A 48 -6.90 -12.49 -5.63
C ILE A 48 -5.45 -12.18 -5.22
N PHE A 49 -5.22 -11.19 -4.35
CA PHE A 49 -3.87 -10.93 -3.83
C PHE A 49 -3.32 -12.11 -3.02
N ASP A 50 -4.15 -12.78 -2.21
CA ASP A 50 -3.75 -14.00 -1.53
C ASP A 50 -3.39 -15.13 -2.52
N GLN A 51 -4.11 -15.23 -3.64
CA GLN A 51 -3.76 -16.16 -4.72
C GLN A 51 -2.42 -15.79 -5.36
N LEU A 52 -2.19 -14.52 -5.73
CA LEU A 52 -0.92 -14.03 -6.27
C LEU A 52 0.26 -14.39 -5.36
N ILE A 53 0.11 -14.10 -4.07
CA ILE A 53 1.13 -14.35 -3.03
C ILE A 53 1.49 -15.84 -2.92
N ARG A 54 0.49 -16.73 -2.99
CA ARG A 54 0.68 -18.19 -2.86
C ARG A 54 1.18 -18.82 -4.15
N ALA A 55 0.68 -18.35 -5.29
CA ALA A 55 0.92 -18.91 -6.60
C ALA A 55 2.26 -18.43 -7.21
N TYR A 56 2.68 -17.21 -6.90
CA TYR A 56 3.85 -16.56 -7.49
C TYR A 56 4.85 -16.03 -6.44
N PRO A 57 5.23 -16.80 -5.40
CA PRO A 57 6.04 -16.30 -4.28
C PRO A 57 7.50 -15.94 -4.63
N LYS A 58 7.96 -16.22 -5.86
CA LYS A 58 9.29 -15.88 -6.36
C LYS A 58 9.26 -14.79 -7.45
N SER A 59 8.07 -14.32 -7.80
CA SER A 59 7.93 -13.25 -8.78
C SER A 59 8.55 -11.96 -8.24
N PRO A 60 9.20 -11.14 -9.09
CA PRO A 60 9.60 -9.78 -8.72
C PRO A 60 8.44 -8.90 -8.22
N ASP A 61 7.19 -9.19 -8.62
CA ASP A 61 6.00 -8.46 -8.21
C ASP A 61 5.33 -9.03 -6.95
N ALA A 62 5.82 -10.15 -6.43
CA ALA A 62 5.26 -10.76 -5.23
C ALA A 62 5.28 -9.80 -4.02
N PRO A 63 6.35 -9.03 -3.74
CA PRO A 63 6.35 -8.02 -2.69
C PRO A 63 5.22 -6.99 -2.83
N LYS A 64 4.95 -6.51 -4.07
CA LYS A 64 3.87 -5.56 -4.35
C LYS A 64 2.50 -6.16 -4.08
N SER A 65 2.29 -7.44 -4.34
CA SER A 65 1.03 -8.11 -3.99
C SER A 65 0.77 -8.13 -2.49
N TYR A 66 1.81 -8.27 -1.66
CA TYR A 66 1.68 -8.10 -0.21
C TYR A 66 1.36 -6.65 0.16
N PHE A 67 2.10 -5.69 -0.41
CA PHE A 67 1.87 -4.28 -0.14
C PHE A 67 0.43 -3.89 -0.45
N ASN A 68 -0.05 -4.23 -1.66
CA ASN A 68 -1.41 -3.98 -2.10
C ASN A 68 -2.44 -4.67 -1.21
N LEU A 69 -2.22 -5.94 -0.82
CA LEU A 69 -3.11 -6.61 0.13
C LEU A 69 -3.20 -5.87 1.47
N GLY A 70 -2.08 -5.40 2.00
CA GLY A 70 -2.05 -4.57 3.20
C GLY A 70 -2.81 -3.26 3.01
N MET A 71 -2.64 -2.60 1.86
CA MET A 71 -3.38 -1.38 1.51
C MET A 71 -4.89 -1.60 1.41
N VAL A 72 -5.36 -2.74 0.88
CA VAL A 72 -6.80 -3.07 0.88
C VAL A 72 -7.33 -3.19 2.31
N TYR A 73 -6.57 -3.86 3.19
CA TYR A 73 -6.97 -3.95 4.60
C TYR A 73 -6.97 -2.58 5.28
N PHE A 74 -5.93 -1.78 5.07
CA PHE A 74 -5.73 -0.48 5.69
C PHE A 74 -6.78 0.55 5.22
N GLY A 75 -6.83 0.83 3.92
CA GLY A 75 -7.62 1.92 3.35
C GLY A 75 -9.08 1.56 3.11
N ASN A 76 -9.36 0.34 2.62
CA ASN A 76 -10.70 -0.01 2.15
C ASN A 76 -11.52 -0.80 3.16
N LEU A 77 -10.89 -1.68 3.93
CA LEU A 77 -11.55 -2.49 4.96
C LEU A 77 -11.39 -1.94 6.37
N ASN A 78 -10.55 -0.90 6.55
CA ASN A 78 -10.27 -0.26 7.84
C ASN A 78 -9.84 -1.28 8.92
N ASP A 79 -9.10 -2.30 8.52
CA ASP A 79 -8.55 -3.36 9.36
C ASP A 79 -7.03 -3.19 9.46
N GLN A 80 -6.62 -2.16 10.21
CA GLN A 80 -5.21 -1.79 10.38
C GLN A 80 -4.37 -2.94 10.91
N LYS A 81 -4.90 -3.72 11.86
CA LYS A 81 -4.20 -4.89 12.41
C LYS A 81 -3.87 -5.93 11.34
N LYS A 82 -4.78 -6.21 10.41
CA LYS A 82 -4.47 -7.11 9.28
C LYS A 82 -3.49 -6.49 8.31
N ALA A 83 -3.56 -5.19 8.04
CA ALA A 83 -2.60 -4.52 7.19
C ALA A 83 -1.17 -4.66 7.74
N GLU A 84 -0.97 -4.36 9.03
CA GLU A 84 0.30 -4.52 9.73
C GLU A 84 0.81 -5.96 9.65
N GLN A 85 -0.04 -6.96 9.92
CA GLN A 85 0.33 -8.37 9.81
C GLN A 85 0.79 -8.77 8.40
N VAL A 86 0.18 -8.19 7.36
CA VAL A 86 0.55 -8.44 5.97
C VAL A 86 1.90 -7.79 5.64
N TRP A 87 2.11 -6.54 6.05
CA TRP A 87 3.38 -5.83 5.83
C TRP A 87 4.54 -6.41 6.65
N GLU A 88 4.30 -6.89 7.87
CA GLU A 88 5.30 -7.64 8.65
C GLU A 88 5.71 -8.93 7.92
N ARG A 89 4.74 -9.62 7.30
CA ARG A 89 4.98 -10.82 6.50
C ARG A 89 5.75 -10.49 5.22
N LEU A 90 5.52 -9.31 4.63
CA LEU A 90 6.25 -8.78 3.48
C LEU A 90 7.72 -8.57 3.82
N VAL A 91 8.02 -7.77 4.84
CA VAL A 91 9.41 -7.46 5.26
C VAL A 91 10.16 -8.74 5.66
N ARG A 92 9.49 -9.67 6.37
CA ARG A 92 10.10 -10.95 6.75
C ARG A 92 10.45 -11.82 5.55
N LYS A 93 9.61 -11.84 4.50
CA LYS A 93 9.81 -12.70 3.33
C LYS A 93 10.69 -12.07 2.26
N TYR A 94 10.67 -10.74 2.17
CA TYR A 94 11.41 -9.96 1.19
C TYR A 94 12.16 -8.81 1.89
N PRO A 95 13.21 -9.11 2.66
CA PRO A 95 13.90 -8.12 3.50
C PRO A 95 14.62 -7.01 2.70
N GLY A 96 14.82 -7.18 1.39
CA GLY A 96 15.34 -6.15 0.50
C GLY A 96 14.28 -5.30 -0.20
N PHE A 97 12.98 -5.54 0.07
CA PHE A 97 11.91 -4.72 -0.47
C PHE A 97 11.88 -3.37 0.26
N ASP A 98 12.03 -2.30 -0.50
CA ASP A 98 11.99 -0.92 0.01
C ASP A 98 10.54 -0.50 0.29
N LEU A 99 10.02 -0.95 1.43
CA LEU A 99 8.64 -0.73 1.84
C LEU A 99 8.34 0.75 2.07
N GLU A 100 9.29 1.51 2.62
CA GLU A 100 9.12 2.95 2.85
C GLU A 100 8.93 3.70 1.54
N LYS A 101 9.75 3.40 0.53
CA LYS A 101 9.58 3.98 -0.81
C LYS A 101 8.22 3.65 -1.41
N GLU A 102 7.72 2.44 -1.21
CA GLU A 102 6.40 2.04 -1.72
C GLU A 102 5.26 2.81 -1.00
N PHE A 103 5.38 3.05 0.32
CA PHE A 103 4.46 3.91 1.04
C PHE A 103 4.47 5.35 0.53
N PHE A 104 5.65 5.94 0.27
CA PHE A 104 5.75 7.26 -0.35
C PHE A 104 5.08 7.29 -1.73
N ALA A 105 5.36 6.30 -2.59
CA ALA A 105 4.76 6.22 -3.91
C ALA A 105 3.23 6.13 -3.82
N CYS A 106 2.70 5.33 -2.89
CA CYS A 106 1.27 5.21 -2.64
C CYS A 106 0.64 6.52 -2.13
N ALA A 107 1.28 7.20 -1.18
CA ALA A 107 0.80 8.48 -0.68
C ALA A 107 0.76 9.56 -1.78
N GLN A 108 1.77 9.60 -2.65
CA GLN A 108 1.81 10.51 -3.80
C GLN A 108 0.73 10.16 -4.83
N GLU A 109 0.56 8.88 -5.15
CA GLU A 109 -0.48 8.44 -6.08
C GLU A 109 -1.89 8.77 -5.55
N THR A 110 -2.14 8.60 -4.26
CA THR A 110 -3.45 8.91 -3.65
C THR A 110 -3.73 10.41 -3.61
N GLN A 111 -2.70 11.25 -3.44
CA GLN A 111 -2.80 12.70 -3.66
C GLN A 111 -3.25 13.02 -5.10
N ASP A 112 -2.62 12.39 -6.10
CA ASP A 112 -2.92 12.63 -7.52
C ASP A 112 -4.34 12.14 -7.89
N GLN A 113 -4.79 11.05 -7.27
CA GLN A 113 -6.13 10.48 -7.45
C GLN A 113 -7.24 11.25 -6.70
N LYS A 114 -6.91 12.37 -6.04
CA LYS A 114 -7.83 13.19 -5.23
C LYS A 114 -8.46 12.43 -4.06
N ASP A 115 -7.71 11.51 -3.45
CA ASP A 115 -7.99 11.00 -2.09
C ASP A 115 -6.94 11.53 -1.08
N PRO A 116 -6.96 12.85 -0.80
CA PRO A 116 -6.04 13.47 0.15
C PRO A 116 -6.13 12.89 1.57
N GLN A 117 -7.30 12.38 1.98
CA GLN A 117 -7.43 11.78 3.30
C GLN A 117 -6.65 10.46 3.41
N LEU A 118 -6.72 9.61 2.38
CA LEU A 118 -5.91 8.40 2.35
C LEU A 118 -4.42 8.75 2.29
N ALA A 119 -4.02 9.73 1.48
CA ALA A 119 -2.62 10.16 1.42
C ALA A 119 -2.04 10.54 2.79
N ILE A 120 -2.79 11.34 3.57
CA ILE A 120 -2.38 11.70 4.94
C ILE A 120 -2.19 10.45 5.80
N LYS A 121 -3.15 9.52 5.81
CA LYS A 121 -3.04 8.27 6.58
C LYS A 121 -1.83 7.45 6.17
N VAL A 122 -1.52 7.41 4.87
CA VAL A 122 -0.35 6.68 4.36
C VAL A 122 0.96 7.36 4.79
N TYR A 123 1.04 8.70 4.75
CA TYR A 123 2.19 9.42 5.31
C TYR A 123 2.34 9.21 6.82
N GLU A 124 1.24 9.12 7.57
CA GLU A 124 1.26 8.79 9.00
C GLU A 124 1.84 7.39 9.25
N GLU A 125 1.53 6.41 8.41
CA GLU A 125 2.14 5.07 8.49
C GLU A 125 3.65 5.10 8.29
N ILE A 126 4.19 6.02 7.49
CA ILE A 126 5.64 6.18 7.36
C ILE A 126 6.26 6.61 8.70
N LEU A 127 5.60 7.52 9.41
CA LEU A 127 6.05 8.00 10.72
C LEU A 127 6.00 6.91 11.80
N ASN A 128 5.05 5.98 11.68
CA ASN A 128 4.83 4.87 12.62
C ASN A 128 5.76 3.68 12.35
N TYR A 129 5.86 3.26 11.08
CA TYR A 129 6.54 2.02 10.69
C TYR A 129 8.05 2.20 10.50
N PHE A 130 8.50 3.44 10.23
CA PHE A 130 9.92 3.76 10.02
C PHE A 130 10.42 4.82 11.00
N PRO A 131 10.39 4.59 12.33
CA PRO A 131 10.70 5.60 13.34
C PRO A 131 12.14 6.12 13.29
N ALA A 132 13.06 5.38 12.67
CA ALA A 132 14.47 5.75 12.50
C ALA A 132 14.81 6.27 11.09
N SER A 133 13.84 6.42 10.20
CA SER A 133 14.09 6.90 8.84
C SER A 133 14.46 8.39 8.82
N SER A 134 15.37 8.75 7.90
CA SER A 134 15.70 10.14 7.60
C SER A 134 14.62 10.87 6.81
N ASN A 135 13.62 10.18 6.24
CA ASN A 135 12.54 10.79 5.45
C ASN A 135 11.29 11.13 6.27
N ARG A 136 11.34 10.94 7.59
CA ARG A 136 10.18 11.21 8.47
C ARG A 136 9.80 12.69 8.46
N ASP A 137 10.79 13.58 8.39
CA ASP A 137 10.57 15.00 8.27
C ASP A 137 9.77 15.32 6.98
N LYS A 138 10.15 14.72 5.85
CA LYS A 138 9.45 14.85 4.58
C LYS A 138 8.01 14.34 4.66
N ALA A 139 7.76 13.16 5.24
CA ALA A 139 6.40 12.65 5.43
C ALA A 139 5.57 13.58 6.33
N SER A 140 6.14 14.08 7.42
CA SER A 140 5.48 15.02 8.34
C SER A 140 5.16 16.36 7.66
N PHE A 141 6.07 16.90 6.84
CA PHE A 141 5.82 18.10 6.05
C PHE A 141 4.68 17.88 5.05
N LEU A 142 4.68 16.75 4.34
CA LEU A 142 3.68 16.42 3.33
C LEU A 142 2.28 16.28 3.91
N ILE A 143 2.13 15.83 5.16
CA ILE A 143 0.83 15.84 5.86
C ILE A 143 0.28 17.27 5.96
N GLY A 144 1.11 18.23 6.42
CA GLY A 144 0.72 19.64 6.50
C GLY A 144 0.42 20.23 5.12
N PHE A 145 1.22 19.88 4.12
CA PHE A 145 1.01 20.27 2.73
C PHE A 145 -0.33 19.76 2.18
N VAL A 146 -0.70 18.49 2.41
CA VAL A 146 -1.99 17.95 1.95
C VAL A 146 -3.15 18.67 2.61
N TYR A 147 -3.08 18.92 3.93
CA TYR A 147 -4.10 19.71 4.63
C TYR A 147 -4.24 21.13 4.06
N SER A 148 -3.11 21.80 3.80
CA SER A 148 -3.08 23.17 3.27
C SER A 148 -3.57 23.26 1.84
N GLU A 149 -3.06 22.38 0.97
CA GLU A 149 -3.17 22.57 -0.48
C GLU A 149 -4.34 21.82 -1.11
N GLN A 150 -4.61 20.61 -0.65
CA GLN A 150 -5.64 19.76 -1.26
C GLN A 150 -6.96 19.82 -0.48
N LEU A 151 -6.89 19.79 0.85
CA LEU A 151 -8.08 19.85 1.70
C LEU A 151 -8.55 21.27 2.01
N LYS A 152 -7.64 22.24 1.96
CA LYS A 152 -7.86 23.61 2.47
C LYS A 152 -8.38 23.62 3.92
N ASP A 153 -8.02 22.59 4.69
CA ASP A 153 -8.33 22.46 6.13
C ASP A 153 -7.21 23.17 6.91
N TYR A 154 -7.25 24.51 6.86
CA TYR A 154 -6.20 25.36 7.43
C TYR A 154 -5.97 25.15 8.93
N PRO A 155 -6.99 24.88 9.78
CA PRO A 155 -6.75 24.52 11.17
C PRO A 155 -5.86 23.28 11.31
N LYS A 156 -6.13 22.21 10.57
CA LYS A 156 -5.27 21.00 10.62
C LYS A 156 -3.91 21.21 9.95
N ALA A 157 -3.86 21.99 8.87
CA ALA A 157 -2.59 22.36 8.23
C ALA A 157 -1.68 23.08 9.22
N LYS A 158 -2.24 24.01 10.00
CA LYS A 158 -1.54 24.72 11.07
C LYS A 158 -0.99 23.74 12.11
N GLU A 159 -1.83 22.87 12.67
CA GLU A 159 -1.40 21.87 13.65
C GLU A 159 -0.27 20.97 13.11
N ALA A 160 -0.39 20.53 11.86
CA ALA A 160 0.60 19.67 11.21
C ALA A 160 1.93 20.37 10.97
N PHE A 161 1.94 21.61 10.48
CA PHE A 161 3.17 22.38 10.29
C PHE A 161 3.83 22.78 11.62
N GLU A 162 3.04 23.18 12.63
CA GLU A 162 3.56 23.45 13.97
C GLU A 162 4.21 22.20 14.59
N LYS A 163 3.59 21.03 14.43
CA LYS A 163 4.16 19.74 14.84
C LYS A 163 5.46 19.46 14.10
N PHE A 164 5.49 19.63 12.78
CA PHE A 164 6.68 19.43 11.96
C PHE A 164 7.85 20.33 12.41
N ILE A 165 7.62 21.63 12.59
CA ILE A 165 8.66 22.58 13.03
C ILE A 165 9.21 22.20 14.42
N LYS A 166 8.34 21.73 15.31
CA LYS A 166 8.71 21.29 16.66
C LYS A 166 9.53 19.99 16.64
N GLU A 167 9.13 19.00 15.84
CA GLU A 167 9.74 17.67 15.81
C GLU A 167 11.01 17.61 14.94
N TYR A 168 11.07 18.43 13.88
CA TYR A 168 12.16 18.44 12.89
C TYR A 168 12.78 19.84 12.72
N PRO A 169 13.29 20.48 13.80
CA PRO A 169 13.77 21.86 13.76
C PRO A 169 15.06 22.06 12.94
N GLN A 170 15.65 20.99 12.41
CA GLN A 170 16.86 20.99 11.56
C GLN A 170 16.59 20.47 10.14
N SER A 171 15.31 20.21 9.78
CA SER A 171 14.97 19.77 8.43
C SER A 171 15.17 20.91 7.43
N ASP A 172 15.64 20.57 6.23
CA ASP A 172 15.75 21.52 5.11
C ASP A 172 14.37 22.08 4.69
N LEU A 173 13.26 21.41 5.06
CA LEU A 173 11.89 21.84 4.79
C LEU A 173 11.32 22.79 5.86
N LYS A 174 12.12 23.17 6.87
CA LYS A 174 11.67 24.04 7.96
C LYS A 174 11.18 25.40 7.47
N ASP A 175 11.99 26.08 6.65
CA ASP A 175 11.67 27.42 6.16
C ASP A 175 10.43 27.38 5.26
N ASP A 176 10.26 26.33 4.45
CA ASP A 176 9.06 26.08 3.67
C ASP A 176 7.82 25.89 4.55
N ALA A 177 7.93 25.13 5.65
CA ALA A 177 6.83 24.92 6.58
C ALA A 177 6.43 26.21 7.30
N GLU A 178 7.40 27.01 7.73
CA GLU A 178 7.16 28.33 8.33
C GLU A 178 6.49 29.28 7.34
N PHE A 179 6.95 29.30 6.09
CA PHE A 179 6.33 30.08 5.02
C PHE A 179 4.88 29.66 4.79
N MET A 180 4.62 28.36 4.64
CA MET A 180 3.27 27.83 4.43
C MET A 180 2.36 28.15 5.61
N LEU A 181 2.85 27.96 6.85
CA LEU A 181 2.13 28.26 8.09
C LEU A 181 1.71 29.74 8.19
N GLN A 182 2.61 30.66 7.83
CA GLN A 182 2.33 32.10 7.84
C GLN A 182 1.30 32.52 6.78
N ASN A 183 1.22 31.78 5.68
CA ASN A 183 0.40 32.11 4.51
C ASN A 183 -0.85 31.24 4.35
N LEU A 184 -1.18 30.39 5.33
CA LEU A 184 -2.39 29.55 5.31
C LEU A 184 -3.65 30.38 5.00
N GLY A 185 -4.39 29.96 3.97
CA GLY A 185 -5.64 30.59 3.55
C GLY A 185 -5.51 31.98 2.94
N ARG A 186 -4.29 32.48 2.72
CA ARG A 186 -4.05 33.70 1.95
C ARG A 186 -3.99 33.33 0.47
N GLU A 187 -4.71 34.08 -0.36
CA GLU A 187 -4.44 34.04 -1.80
C GLU A 187 -3.03 34.63 -2.03
N PRO A 188 -2.27 34.13 -3.02
CA PRO A 188 -1.04 34.80 -3.42
C PRO A 188 -1.41 36.26 -3.69
N GLU A 189 -0.74 37.19 -3.00
CA GLU A 189 -0.79 38.60 -3.40
C GLU A 189 -0.20 38.64 -4.81
N LEU A 190 -1.05 38.50 -5.82
CA LEU A 190 -0.71 38.85 -7.19
C LEU A 190 -0.23 40.28 -7.06
N GLU A 191 1.08 40.47 -7.18
CA GLU A 191 1.71 41.80 -7.20
C GLU A 191 0.84 42.65 -8.11
N LYS A 192 0.04 43.53 -7.51
CA LYS A 192 -0.66 44.56 -8.25
C LYS A 192 0.45 45.50 -8.65
N SER A 193 1.14 45.15 -9.74
CA SER A 193 2.13 45.96 -10.41
C SER A 193 1.47 47.31 -10.65
N LYS A 194 1.89 48.31 -9.87
CA LYS A 194 1.63 49.71 -10.14
C LYS A 194 2.67 50.22 -11.12
#